data_AF-T0MLP1-F1
#
_entry.id   AF-T0MLP1-F1
#
_cell.length_a   1.000
_cell.length_b   1.000
_cell.length_c   1.000
_cell.angle_alpha   90.00
_cell.angle_beta   90.00
_cell.angle_gamma   90.00
#
_symmetry.space_group_name_H-M   'P 1'
#
loop_
_entity.id
_entity.type
_entity.pdbx_description
1 polymer ?
#
loop_
_entity_poly.entity_id
_entity_poly.type
_entity_poly.pdbx_seq_one_letter_code
_entity_poly.pdbx_strand_id
1 'polypeptide(L)'
;MNIADRVDFNYVIGLLNKRIESLESELGKAKEQLDLLLSGQGSSTRRSRRKPRGRKPDPRFQELEKLILEVLDSKQMRTGKIFNQINAIKPETFTYDDVRRTLGRMAELEHPKKGTWRKKEISAT
;
A
#
# COMPACT_ATOMS: atom_id res chain seq x y z
N MET A 1 19.07 31.81 -28.23
CA MET A 1 19.58 31.17 -27.00
C MET A 1 21.10 31.26 -27.05
N ASN A 2 21.74 31.90 -26.07
CA ASN A 2 23.19 32.13 -26.05
C ASN A 2 23.91 30.77 -25.94
N ILE A 3 25.13 30.68 -26.45
CA ILE A 3 25.95 29.44 -26.39
C ILE A 3 26.25 29.08 -24.93
N ALA A 4 26.48 30.08 -24.07
CA ALA A 4 26.63 29.89 -22.63
C ALA A 4 25.41 29.19 -22.01
N ASP A 5 24.20 29.66 -22.32
CA ASP A 5 22.95 29.08 -21.83
C ASP A 5 22.77 27.60 -22.22
N ARG A 6 23.27 27.20 -23.41
CA ARG A 6 23.21 25.81 -23.88
C ARG A 6 24.22 24.89 -23.18
N VAL A 7 25.41 25.39 -22.88
CA VAL A 7 26.45 24.64 -22.15
C VAL A 7 26.01 24.41 -20.71
N ASP A 8 25.46 25.43 -20.06
CA ASP A 8 24.91 25.33 -18.69
C ASP A 8 23.73 24.34 -18.65
N PHE A 9 22.83 24.39 -19.64
CA PHE A 9 21.71 23.46 -19.72
C PHE A 9 22.15 22.00 -19.92
N ASN A 10 23.13 21.75 -20.79
CA ASN A 10 23.68 20.41 -21.00
C ASN A 10 24.46 19.91 -19.79
N TYR A 11 25.14 20.80 -19.06
CA TYR A 11 25.79 20.47 -17.80
C TYR A 11 24.78 20.03 -16.73
N VAL A 12 23.68 20.76 -16.59
CA VAL A 12 22.59 20.40 -15.67
C VAL A 12 21.95 19.06 -16.05
N ILE A 13 21.71 18.81 -17.34
CA ILE A 13 21.24 17.50 -17.82
C ILE A 13 22.22 16.39 -17.45
N GLY A 14 23.52 16.61 -17.64
CA GLY A 14 24.55 15.64 -17.26
C GLY A 14 24.56 15.32 -15.76
N LEU A 15 24.34 16.33 -14.91
CA LEU A 15 24.25 16.16 -13.47
C LEU A 15 23.00 15.37 -13.06
N LEU A 16 21.86 15.67 -13.68
CA LEU A 16 20.59 14.97 -13.43
C LEU A 16 20.67 13.51 -13.85
N ASN A 17 21.25 13.21 -15.03
CA ASN A 17 21.41 11.83 -15.50
C ASN A 17 22.30 11.01 -14.56
N LYS A 18 23.42 11.57 -14.09
CA LYS A 18 24.26 10.91 -13.07
C LYS A 18 23.52 10.64 -11.76
N ARG A 19 22.63 11.55 -11.34
CA ARG A 19 21.82 11.33 -10.14
C ARG A 19 20.77 10.24 -10.34
N ILE A 20 20.16 10.17 -11.53
CA ILE A 20 19.23 9.10 -11.90
C ILE A 20 19.95 7.75 -11.86
N GLU A 21 21.11 7.62 -12.51
CA GLU A 21 21.90 6.38 -12.51
C GLU A 21 22.27 5.92 -11.08
N SER A 22 22.68 6.86 -10.21
CA SER A 22 22.98 6.59 -8.81
C SER A 22 21.76 6.05 -8.05
N LEU A 23 20.58 6.65 -8.25
CA LEU A 23 19.34 6.23 -7.61
C LEU A 23 18.86 4.87 -8.13
N GLU A 24 19.00 4.60 -9.43
CA GLU A 24 18.68 3.30 -10.02
C GLU A 24 19.56 2.19 -9.44
N SER A 25 20.86 2.46 -9.23
CA SER A 25 21.78 1.53 -8.58
C SER A 25 21.41 1.24 -7.13
N GLU A 26 21.07 2.28 -6.34
CA GLU A 26 20.60 2.12 -4.96
C GLU A 26 19.30 1.31 -4.90
N LEU A 27 18.36 1.56 -5.81
CA LEU A 27 17.12 0.82 -5.93
C LEU A 27 17.35 -0.67 -6.26
N GLY A 28 18.30 -0.96 -7.16
CA GLY A 28 18.72 -2.32 -7.49
C GLY A 28 19.23 -3.09 -6.26
N LYS A 29 20.16 -2.48 -5.50
CA LYS A 29 20.70 -3.06 -4.26
C LYS A 29 19.62 -3.30 -3.21
N ALA A 30 18.70 -2.37 -3.05
CA ALA A 30 17.59 -2.52 -2.12
C ALA A 30 16.65 -3.69 -2.51
N LYS A 31 16.41 -3.88 -3.81
CA LYS A 31 15.64 -5.04 -4.31
C LYS A 31 16.35 -6.35 -4.06
N GLU A 32 17.65 -6.44 -4.34
CA GLU A 32 18.45 -7.64 -4.07
C GLU A 32 18.47 -7.99 -2.58
N GLN A 33 18.62 -7.00 -1.70
CA GLN A 33 18.53 -7.21 -0.25
C GLN A 33 17.16 -7.71 0.18
N LEU A 34 16.08 -7.17 -0.41
CA LEU A 34 14.72 -7.63 -0.15
C LEU A 34 14.53 -9.08 -0.61
N ASP A 35 15.02 -9.45 -1.79
CA ASP A 35 14.96 -10.82 -2.32
C ASP A 35 15.78 -11.79 -1.46
N LEU A 36 16.93 -11.37 -0.92
CA LEU A 36 17.71 -12.15 0.03
C LEU A 36 16.98 -12.36 1.37
N LEU A 37 16.30 -11.34 1.88
CA LEU A 37 15.48 -11.45 3.08
C LEU A 37 14.26 -12.36 2.87
N LEU A 38 13.64 -12.31 1.69
CA LEU A 38 12.49 -13.15 1.34
C LEU A 38 12.90 -14.61 1.07
N SER A 39 14.05 -14.84 0.44
CA SER A 39 14.60 -16.19 0.20
C SER A 39 15.17 -16.82 1.47
N GLY A 40 15.75 -16.02 2.38
CA GLY A 40 16.20 -16.44 3.72
C GLY A 40 15.05 -16.84 4.67
N GLN A 41 13.81 -16.43 4.39
CA GLN A 41 12.62 -16.91 5.10
C GLN A 41 12.13 -18.30 4.62
N GLY A 42 12.76 -18.88 3.59
CA GLY A 42 12.30 -20.12 2.95
C GLY A 42 12.75 -21.44 3.57
N SER A 43 13.71 -21.47 4.52
CA SER A 43 14.34 -22.74 4.92
C SER A 43 14.59 -22.91 6.42
N SER A 44 13.64 -22.62 7.30
CA SER A 44 13.58 -23.30 8.61
C SER A 44 12.23 -23.08 9.30
N THR A 45 11.20 -23.73 8.77
CA THR A 45 10.13 -24.34 9.58
C THR A 45 9.17 -25.05 8.64
N ARG A 46 9.48 -26.31 8.33
CA ARG A 46 8.47 -27.31 7.99
C ARG A 46 7.64 -27.59 9.25
N ARG A 47 6.95 -26.58 9.78
CA ARG A 47 5.92 -26.73 10.80
C ARG A 47 4.60 -26.60 10.07
N SER A 48 3.90 -27.73 10.04
CA SER A 48 2.47 -27.87 9.82
C SER A 48 1.74 -26.54 9.77
N ARG A 49 1.22 -26.19 8.58
CA ARG A 49 0.34 -25.05 8.36
C ARG A 49 -1.01 -25.32 9.05
N ARG A 50 -1.00 -25.37 10.37
CA ARG A 50 -2.19 -25.14 11.17
C ARG A 50 -2.56 -23.69 10.94
N LYS A 51 -3.76 -23.44 10.38
CA LYS A 51 -4.33 -22.09 10.32
C LYS A 51 -4.12 -21.44 11.69
N PRO A 52 -3.53 -20.23 11.80
CA PRO A 52 -3.48 -19.53 13.07
C PRO A 52 -4.91 -19.18 13.46
N ARG A 53 -5.57 -20.08 14.17
CA ARG A 53 -6.83 -19.81 14.85
C ARG A 53 -6.47 -18.96 16.07
N GLY A 54 -6.90 -17.71 16.08
CA GLY A 54 -6.98 -16.92 17.32
C GLY A 54 -5.81 -16.00 17.67
N ARG A 55 -5.04 -15.46 16.71
CA ARG A 55 -4.41 -14.16 17.01
C ARG A 55 -5.55 -13.14 17.04
N LYS A 56 -5.81 -12.55 18.21
CA LYS A 56 -6.70 -11.38 18.32
C LYS A 56 -6.24 -10.37 17.26
N PRO A 57 -7.14 -9.83 16.43
CA PRO A 57 -6.75 -8.84 15.44
C PRO A 57 -6.04 -7.70 16.17
N ASP A 58 -4.90 -7.26 15.63
CA ASP A 58 -4.14 -6.15 16.19
C ASP A 58 -5.09 -4.94 16.40
N PRO A 59 -5.17 -4.36 17.60
CA PRO A 59 -6.16 -3.33 17.95
C PRO A 59 -6.18 -2.15 16.96
N ARG A 60 -5.02 -1.81 16.38
CA ARG A 60 -4.90 -0.75 15.38
C ARG A 60 -5.69 -1.06 14.10
N PHE A 61 -5.74 -2.32 13.69
CA PHE A 61 -6.49 -2.74 12.51
C PHE A 61 -7.99 -2.88 12.79
N GLN A 62 -8.39 -3.23 14.03
CA GLN A 62 -9.80 -3.20 14.43
C GLN A 62 -10.38 -1.78 14.38
N GLU A 63 -9.59 -0.78 14.79
CA GLU A 63 -9.99 0.61 14.69
C GLU A 63 -10.11 1.06 13.22
N LEU A 64 -9.16 0.66 12.38
CA LEU A 64 -9.21 0.94 10.95
C LEU A 64 -10.41 0.26 10.25
N GLU A 65 -10.76 -0.97 10.64
CA GLU A 65 -11.95 -1.67 10.14
C GLU A 65 -13.23 -0.90 10.46
N LYS A 66 -13.37 -0.38 11.68
CA LYS A 66 -14.52 0.46 12.06
C LYS A 66 -14.60 1.73 11.23
N LEU A 67 -13.49 2.45 11.11
CA LEU A 67 -13.43 3.68 10.29
C LEU A 67 -13.75 3.41 8.83
N ILE A 68 -13.28 2.29 8.28
CA ILE A 68 -13.63 1.87 6.92
C ILE A 68 -15.14 1.65 6.82
N LEU A 69 -15.77 0.94 7.76
CA LEU A 69 -17.22 0.71 7.72
C LEU A 69 -18.04 2.00 7.87
N GLU A 70 -17.56 2.97 8.64
CA GLU A 70 -18.20 4.29 8.79
C GLU A 70 -18.11 5.10 7.50
N VAL A 71 -16.93 5.14 6.89
CA VAL A 71 -16.65 5.91 5.66
C VAL A 71 -17.28 5.27 4.42
N LEU A 72 -17.33 3.94 4.38
CA LEU A 72 -17.85 3.17 3.27
C LEU A 72 -19.38 3.13 3.36
N ASP A 73 -20.01 4.11 2.72
CA ASP A 73 -21.46 4.15 2.56
C ASP A 73 -21.96 2.94 1.74
N SER A 74 -23.26 2.72 1.71
CA SER A 74 -24.00 1.76 0.87
C SER A 74 -23.63 1.79 -0.62
N LYS A 75 -22.92 2.83 -1.07
CA LYS A 75 -22.43 3.01 -2.46
C LYS A 75 -21.02 2.46 -2.65
N GLN A 76 -20.73 2.03 -3.88
CA GLN A 76 -19.39 1.63 -4.31
C GLN A 76 -18.39 2.80 -4.23
N MET A 77 -17.25 2.60 -3.57
CA MET A 77 -16.22 3.62 -3.36
C MET A 77 -14.83 3.15 -3.77
N ARG A 78 -14.01 4.06 -4.32
CA ARG A 78 -12.61 3.76 -4.66
C ARG A 78 -11.73 3.73 -3.41
N THR A 79 -10.71 2.86 -3.39
CA THR A 79 -9.72 2.79 -2.30
C THR A 79 -9.14 4.15 -1.94
N GLY A 80 -8.76 4.97 -2.94
CA GLY A 80 -8.24 6.32 -2.70
C GLY A 80 -9.23 7.29 -2.07
N LYS A 81 -10.52 7.16 -2.37
CA LYS A 81 -11.56 7.98 -1.75
C LYS A 81 -11.76 7.61 -0.28
N ILE A 82 -11.75 6.30 0.01
CA ILE A 82 -11.83 5.76 1.37
C ILE A 82 -10.61 6.24 2.18
N PHE A 83 -9.41 6.13 1.62
CA PHE A 83 -8.19 6.63 2.25
C PHE A 83 -8.26 8.13 2.56
N ASN A 84 -8.66 8.97 1.61
CA ASN A 84 -8.75 10.41 1.82
C ASN A 84 -9.73 10.78 2.94
N GLN A 85 -10.86 10.09 3.06
CA GLN A 85 -11.83 10.32 4.12
C GLN A 85 -11.33 9.84 5.48
N ILE A 86 -10.67 8.68 5.54
CA ILE A 86 -10.02 8.21 6.78
C ILE A 86 -8.90 9.17 7.21
N ASN A 87 -8.08 9.63 6.27
CA ASN A 87 -7.00 10.58 6.54
C ASN A 87 -7.54 11.97 6.96
N ALA A 88 -8.75 12.34 6.55
CA ALA A 88 -9.41 13.55 7.04
C ALA A 88 -9.87 13.43 8.51
N ILE A 89 -10.25 12.23 8.95
CA ILE A 89 -10.66 11.95 10.34
C ILE A 89 -9.43 11.75 11.24
N LYS A 90 -8.44 11.02 10.74
CA LYS A 90 -7.19 10.68 11.44
C LYS A 90 -5.98 10.92 10.52
N PRO A 91 -5.52 12.17 10.41
CA PRO A 91 -4.38 12.51 9.57
C PRO A 91 -3.15 11.71 9.99
N GLU A 92 -2.41 11.20 9.01
CA GLU A 92 -1.09 10.54 9.15
C GLU A 92 -1.07 9.28 10.03
N THR A 93 -2.23 8.81 10.48
CA THR A 93 -2.33 7.64 11.38
C THR A 93 -2.30 6.33 10.60
N PHE A 94 -2.80 6.32 9.37
CA PHE A 94 -2.87 5.13 8.51
C PHE A 94 -2.33 5.46 7.13
N THR A 95 -1.59 4.53 6.54
CA THR A 95 -1.10 4.68 5.17
C THR A 95 -2.15 4.21 4.16
N TYR A 96 -1.98 4.60 2.90
CA TYR A 96 -2.80 4.07 1.81
C TYR A 96 -2.76 2.54 1.73
N ASP A 97 -1.59 1.94 1.97
CA ASP A 97 -1.41 0.50 1.96
C ASP A 97 -2.09 -0.19 3.15
N ASP A 98 -2.14 0.44 4.31
CA ASP A 98 -2.90 -0.07 5.45
C ASP A 98 -4.40 -0.14 5.11
N VAL A 99 -4.96 0.92 4.54
CA VAL A 99 -6.36 0.95 4.08
C VAL A 99 -6.60 -0.13 3.03
N ARG A 100 -5.73 -0.23 2.01
CA ARG A 100 -5.85 -1.24 0.94
C ARG A 100 -5.81 -2.67 1.49
N ARG A 101 -4.91 -2.97 2.42
CA ARG A 101 -4.78 -4.31 3.04
C ARG A 101 -5.98 -4.65 3.91
N THR A 102 -6.46 -3.70 4.70
CA THR A 102 -7.62 -3.90 5.57
C THR A 102 -8.88 -4.13 4.76
N LEU A 103 -9.12 -3.33 3.71
CA LEU A 103 -10.23 -3.55 2.77
C LEU A 103 -10.23 -4.97 2.18
N GLY A 104 -9.06 -5.50 1.82
CA GLY A 104 -8.92 -6.87 1.29
C GLY A 104 -9.07 -8.00 2.31
N ARG A 105 -9.10 -7.70 3.62
CA ARG A 105 -9.29 -8.68 4.69
C ARG A 105 -10.72 -8.71 5.25
N MET A 106 -11.46 -7.61 5.09
CA MET A 106 -12.82 -7.49 5.58
C MET A 106 -13.77 -8.39 4.79
N ALA A 107 -14.40 -9.34 5.48
CA ALA A 107 -15.33 -10.30 4.87
C ALA A 107 -16.67 -9.65 4.48
N GLU A 108 -16.99 -8.52 5.12
CA GLU A 108 -18.18 -7.69 4.97
C GLU A 108 -18.16 -6.84 3.69
N LEU A 109 -17.03 -6.81 2.98
CA LEU A 109 -16.85 -6.01 1.77
C LEU A 109 -16.77 -6.87 0.51
N GLU A 110 -17.34 -6.33 -0.55
CA GLU A 110 -17.27 -6.80 -1.91
C GLU A 110 -16.43 -5.86 -2.76
N HIS A 111 -15.72 -6.42 -3.73
CA HIS A 111 -14.90 -5.67 -4.65
C HIS A 111 -15.42 -5.89 -6.09
N PRO A 112 -16.44 -5.13 -6.52
CA PRO A 112 -17.11 -5.33 -7.81
C PRO A 112 -16.21 -4.99 -9.01
N LYS A 113 -15.24 -4.09 -8.86
CA LYS A 113 -14.28 -3.70 -9.90
C LYS A 113 -12.93 -3.33 -9.29
N LYS A 114 -11.83 -3.53 -10.02
CA LYS A 114 -10.45 -3.19 -9.62
C LYS A 114 -10.36 -1.81 -8.94
N GLY A 115 -10.01 -1.82 -7.66
CA GLY A 115 -9.82 -0.62 -6.84
C GLY A 115 -11.11 0.00 -6.26
N THR A 116 -12.24 -0.72 -6.29
CA THR A 116 -13.51 -0.26 -5.72
C THR A 116 -14.12 -1.27 -4.77
N TRP A 117 -14.81 -0.78 -3.74
CA TRP A 117 -15.33 -1.55 -2.63
C TRP A 117 -16.77 -1.15 -2.32
N ARG A 118 -17.60 -2.10 -1.91
CA ARG A 118 -19.00 -1.93 -1.50
C ARG A 118 -19.25 -2.81 -0.28
N LYS A 119 -20.16 -2.41 0.63
CA LYS A 119 -20.68 -3.32 1.66
C LYS A 119 -21.46 -4.46 1.01
N LYS A 120 -21.22 -5.70 1.46
CA LYS A 120 -22.04 -6.85 1.07
C LYS A 120 -23.46 -6.63 1.56
N GLU A 121 -24.43 -6.77 0.66
CA GLU A 121 -25.83 -6.89 1.08
C GLU A 121 -25.99 -8.27 1.69
N ILE A 122 -25.95 -8.34 3.01
CA ILE A 122 -26.39 -9.51 3.75
C ILE A 122 -27.91 -9.50 3.62
N SER A 123 -28.44 -10.17 2.59
CA SER A 123 -29.86 -10.47 2.51
C SER A 123 -30.24 -11.21 3.79
N ALA A 124 -30.91 -10.51 4.70
CA ALA A 124 -31.39 -11.08 5.94
C ALA A 124 -32.43 -12.17 5.60
N THR A 125 -32.08 -13.42 5.87
CA THR A 125 -33.05 -14.47 6.19
C THR A 125 -33.38 -14.39 7.67
#